data_AF-A0A6B9Y714-F1
#
_entry.id   AF-A0A6B9Y714-F1
#
_cell.length_a   1.000
_cell.length_b   1.000
_cell.length_c   1.000
_cell.angle_alpha   90.00
_cell.angle_beta   90.00
_cell.angle_gamma   90.00
#
_symmetry.space_group_name_H-M   'P 1'
#
loop_
_entity.id
_entity.type
_entity.pdbx_description
1 polymer ?
#
loop_
_entity_poly.entity_id
_entity_poly.type
_entity_poly.pdbx_seq_one_letter_code
_entity_poly.pdbx_strand_id
1 'polypeptide(L)'
;MRRRTLLCGVATGTISTVTGCLGSVLADRPDNVVLEPQSDQQADGEELSYPAYGQPMPAVELSAPLTGERIDTGDLDRTAIITAFFATCPAECGVLLRRLADVQATVADRGLTQSAVFLPITFDPERDDAAALRDHARRVGADIGAGNWHYLRPNSPAAAERVVEDRLGIGFERDTSSDRVAGYDFVHAVVTLLVNPSGIVERAYRGETIDRDRVANDIEAVVAGTSGSTAE
;
A
#
# COMPACT_ATOMS: atom_id res chain seq x y z
N MET A 1 44.39 -80.71 -18.26
CA MET A 1 45.56 -79.87 -17.89
C MET A 1 45.52 -78.55 -18.67
N ARG A 2 45.09 -77.46 -18.03
CA ARG A 2 45.67 -76.09 -18.07
C ARG A 2 44.62 -75.11 -17.55
N ARG A 3 45.02 -74.42 -16.47
CA ARG A 3 44.31 -73.37 -15.75
C ARG A 3 44.29 -72.06 -16.55
N ARG A 4 43.32 -71.21 -16.21
CA ARG A 4 43.35 -69.73 -16.05
C ARG A 4 42.18 -69.07 -16.77
N THR A 5 41.53 -68.01 -16.33
CA THR A 5 41.31 -67.32 -15.04
C THR A 5 40.13 -66.37 -15.35
N LEU A 6 39.28 -66.11 -14.36
CA LEU A 6 38.14 -65.19 -14.36
C LEU A 6 38.46 -63.77 -14.88
N LEU A 7 37.45 -63.13 -15.48
CA LEU A 7 37.07 -61.75 -15.19
C LEU A 7 35.63 -61.48 -15.66
N CYS A 8 34.74 -61.31 -14.68
CA CYS A 8 33.42 -60.69 -14.83
C CYS A 8 33.60 -59.19 -15.05
N GLY A 9 32.84 -58.61 -15.98
CA GLY A 9 32.68 -57.16 -16.14
C GLY A 9 31.23 -56.87 -16.51
N VAL A 10 30.48 -56.32 -15.55
CA VAL A 10 29.07 -55.96 -15.62
C VAL A 10 28.91 -54.60 -16.33
N ALA A 11 27.95 -54.51 -17.23
CA ALA A 11 27.48 -53.25 -17.83
C ALA A 11 26.59 -52.49 -16.84
N THR A 12 26.79 -51.18 -16.69
CA THR A 12 25.76 -50.30 -16.13
C THR A 12 25.84 -48.93 -16.76
N GLY A 13 24.70 -48.47 -17.28
CA GLY A 13 24.55 -47.27 -18.10
C GLY A 13 24.81 -45.97 -17.35
N THR A 14 25.16 -44.95 -18.13
CA THR A 14 25.29 -43.57 -17.69
C THR A 14 23.92 -43.00 -17.33
N ILE A 15 23.64 -42.80 -16.04
CA ILE A 15 22.54 -41.95 -15.58
C ILE A 15 23.03 -40.52 -15.73
N SER A 16 22.55 -39.83 -16.76
CA SER A 16 22.67 -38.39 -16.88
C SER A 16 21.80 -37.76 -15.80
N THR A 17 22.41 -37.33 -14.69
CA THR A 17 21.72 -36.48 -13.71
C THR A 17 21.53 -35.11 -14.36
N VAL A 18 20.32 -34.86 -14.87
CA VAL A 18 19.89 -33.49 -15.15
C VAL A 18 19.73 -32.83 -13.78
N THR A 19 20.79 -32.20 -13.29
CA THR A 19 20.72 -31.17 -12.24
C THR A 19 19.93 -30.01 -12.81
N GLY A 20 18.61 -30.18 -12.86
CA GLY A 20 17.68 -29.10 -13.14
C GLY A 20 17.75 -28.12 -11.99
N CYS A 21 18.20 -26.92 -12.29
CA CYS A 21 18.25 -25.79 -11.38
C CYS A 21 16.83 -25.52 -10.80
N LEU A 22 16.55 -26.05 -9.62
CA LEU A 22 15.41 -25.62 -8.79
C LEU A 22 15.75 -24.35 -7.97
N GLY A 23 16.76 -23.59 -8.39
CA GLY A 23 17.33 -22.47 -7.64
C GLY A 23 16.68 -21.11 -7.88
N SER A 24 15.48 -21.03 -8.47
CA SER A 24 14.84 -19.76 -8.83
C SER A 24 13.47 -19.53 -8.19
N VAL A 25 13.08 -20.25 -7.14
CA VAL A 25 11.72 -20.14 -6.55
C VAL A 25 11.72 -19.84 -5.04
N LEU A 26 12.88 -19.46 -4.48
CA LEU A 26 12.94 -18.84 -3.16
C LEU A 26 13.65 -17.50 -3.34
N ALA A 27 12.96 -16.55 -3.97
CA ALA A 27 13.18 -15.16 -3.56
C ALA A 27 12.83 -15.17 -2.07
N ASP A 28 13.80 -14.87 -1.21
CA ASP A 28 13.58 -14.78 0.24
C ASP A 28 12.37 -13.88 0.46
N ARG A 29 11.29 -14.46 0.98
CA ARG A 29 10.09 -13.71 1.33
C ARG A 29 10.52 -12.66 2.35
N PRO A 30 10.24 -11.37 2.13
CA PRO A 30 10.55 -10.34 3.11
C PRO A 30 9.96 -10.70 4.47
N ASP A 31 10.72 -10.47 5.54
CA ASP A 31 10.22 -10.72 6.90
C ASP A 31 8.99 -9.84 7.18
N ASN A 32 8.08 -10.35 8.02
CA ASN A 32 6.90 -9.60 8.49
C ASN A 32 5.91 -9.16 7.41
N VAL A 33 5.81 -9.89 6.30
CA VAL A 33 4.69 -9.77 5.33
C VAL A 33 3.72 -10.94 5.46
N VAL A 34 2.42 -10.65 5.37
CA VAL A 34 1.34 -11.65 5.44
C VAL A 34 0.96 -12.15 4.06
N LEU A 35 0.93 -11.26 3.08
CA LEU A 35 0.50 -11.63 1.74
C LEU A 35 1.67 -12.19 0.92
N GLU A 36 1.36 -12.98 -0.11
CA GLU A 36 2.35 -13.36 -1.12
C GLU A 36 2.76 -12.14 -1.98
N PRO A 37 3.92 -12.18 -2.65
CA PRO A 37 4.35 -11.14 -3.56
C PRO A 37 3.27 -10.78 -4.58
N GLN A 38 3.12 -9.48 -4.81
CA GLN A 38 2.07 -8.95 -5.69
C GLN A 38 2.39 -9.26 -7.16
N SER A 39 1.55 -10.07 -7.82
CA SER A 39 1.80 -10.55 -9.19
C SER A 39 1.63 -9.50 -10.29
N ASP A 40 0.89 -8.42 -10.01
CA ASP A 40 0.65 -7.30 -10.93
C ASP A 40 1.51 -6.07 -10.60
N GLN A 41 2.57 -6.24 -9.80
CA GLN A 41 3.55 -5.18 -9.58
C GLN A 41 4.31 -4.90 -10.89
N GLN A 42 4.47 -3.62 -11.23
CA GLN A 42 4.98 -3.23 -12.56
C GLN A 42 6.51 -3.37 -12.71
N ALA A 43 7.24 -3.33 -11.60
CA ALA A 43 8.69 -3.43 -11.53
C ALA A 43 9.08 -3.98 -10.15
N ASP A 44 10.36 -4.30 -9.95
CA ASP A 44 10.87 -4.62 -8.62
C ASP A 44 10.73 -3.40 -7.70
N GLY A 45 10.51 -3.64 -6.41
CA GLY A 45 10.18 -2.55 -5.47
C GLY A 45 11.25 -1.46 -5.38
N GLU A 46 12.52 -1.82 -5.64
CA GLU A 46 13.67 -0.90 -5.62
C GLU A 46 13.71 0.03 -6.84
N GLU A 47 12.99 -0.31 -7.92
CA GLU A 47 12.88 0.49 -9.14
C GLU A 47 11.67 1.43 -9.14
N LEU A 48 10.76 1.26 -8.17
CA LEU A 48 9.60 2.11 -7.98
C LEU A 48 9.97 3.33 -7.14
N SER A 49 9.37 4.48 -7.45
CA SER A 49 9.60 5.71 -6.68
C SER A 49 8.98 5.61 -5.28
N TYR A 50 7.91 4.83 -5.13
CA TYR A 50 7.14 4.66 -3.90
C TYR A 50 7.40 3.29 -3.24
N PRO A 51 7.22 3.18 -1.91
CA PRO A 51 7.32 1.91 -1.20
C PRO A 51 6.43 0.81 -1.78
N ALA A 52 7.01 -0.36 -1.99
CA ALA A 52 6.35 -1.53 -2.58
C ALA A 52 6.43 -2.76 -1.65
N TYR A 53 5.96 -3.91 -2.14
CA TYR A 53 5.86 -5.14 -1.35
C TYR A 53 7.14 -5.46 -0.54
N GLY A 54 6.99 -5.64 0.78
CA GLY A 54 8.07 -5.99 1.70
C GLY A 54 8.96 -4.83 2.14
N GLN A 55 8.76 -3.61 1.61
CA GLN A 55 9.52 -2.45 2.02
C GLN A 55 8.87 -1.76 3.24
N PRO A 56 9.68 -1.11 4.10
CA PRO A 56 9.15 -0.35 5.23
C PRO A 56 8.41 0.91 4.75
N MET A 57 7.31 1.21 5.43
CA MET A 57 6.59 2.47 5.28
C MET A 57 7.42 3.62 5.87
N PRO A 58 7.65 4.71 5.12
CA PRO A 58 8.33 5.88 5.66
C PRO A 58 7.59 6.48 6.85
N ALA A 59 8.30 6.69 7.96
CA ALA A 59 7.75 7.34 9.15
C ALA A 59 7.57 8.86 8.94
N VAL A 60 6.32 9.32 8.95
CA VAL A 60 5.96 10.74 8.90
C VAL A 60 4.83 11.03 9.90
N GLU A 61 5.04 12.05 10.74
CA GLU A 61 4.02 12.47 11.70
C GLU A 61 3.18 13.63 11.14
N LEU A 62 1.87 13.39 10.96
CA LEU A 62 0.94 14.33 10.35
C LEU A 62 -0.25 14.64 11.27
N SER A 63 -0.83 15.83 11.11
CA SER A 63 -2.03 16.21 11.84
C SER A 63 -3.26 15.64 11.16
N ALA A 64 -4.17 15.09 11.95
CA ALA A 64 -5.53 14.78 11.54
C ALA A 64 -6.45 15.97 11.90
N PRO A 65 -6.75 16.91 10.97
CA PRO A 65 -7.39 18.17 11.31
C PRO A 65 -8.86 18.04 11.76
N LEU A 66 -9.47 16.86 11.56
CA LEU A 66 -10.85 16.60 11.98
C LEU A 66 -10.96 16.14 13.44
N THR A 67 -9.94 15.44 13.95
CA THR A 67 -9.88 14.92 15.33
C THR A 67 -8.93 15.72 16.22
N GLY A 68 -7.96 16.43 15.62
CA GLY A 68 -6.89 17.14 16.34
C GLY A 68 -5.70 16.23 16.71
N GLU A 69 -5.75 14.96 16.33
CA GLU A 69 -4.70 13.98 16.62
C GLU A 69 -3.46 14.17 15.73
N ARG A 70 -2.36 13.56 16.16
CA ARG A 70 -1.14 13.39 15.37
C ARG A 70 -0.98 11.90 15.10
N ILE A 71 -0.75 11.51 13.85
CA ILE A 71 -0.60 10.12 13.42
C ILE A 71 0.79 9.97 12.80
N ASP A 72 1.56 8.99 13.27
CA ASP A 72 2.84 8.59 12.67
C ASP A 72 2.62 7.35 11.78
N THR A 73 2.94 7.46 10.50
CA THR A 73 2.81 6.35 9.55
C THR A 73 3.87 5.25 9.75
N GLY A 74 4.89 5.49 10.57
CA GLY A 74 5.89 4.50 10.94
C GLY A 74 5.58 3.71 12.23
N ASP A 75 4.54 4.12 12.97
CA ASP A 75 4.12 3.48 14.22
C ASP A 75 2.59 3.29 14.19
N LEU A 76 2.16 2.27 13.44
CA LEU A 76 0.76 1.98 13.19
C LEU A 76 0.28 0.84 14.09
N ASP A 77 -0.84 1.03 14.78
CA ASP A 77 -1.47 -0.01 15.61
C ASP A 77 -2.47 -0.88 14.82
N ARG A 78 -2.72 -0.53 13.56
CA ARG A 78 -3.77 -1.07 12.68
C ARG A 78 -3.24 -1.26 11.27
N THR A 79 -3.88 -2.15 10.52
CA THR A 79 -3.66 -2.28 9.08
C THR A 79 -4.10 -0.99 8.39
N ALA A 80 -3.20 -0.30 7.71
CA ALA A 80 -3.46 1.01 7.14
C ALA A 80 -3.61 0.97 5.61
N ILE A 81 -4.62 1.69 5.11
CA ILE A 81 -4.70 2.12 3.72
C ILE A 81 -4.24 3.57 3.63
N ILE A 82 -3.16 3.82 2.89
CA ILE A 82 -2.54 5.15 2.77
C ILE A 82 -2.55 5.58 1.31
N THR A 83 -2.99 6.81 1.04
CA THR A 83 -2.96 7.39 -0.32
C THR A 83 -2.76 8.90 -0.26
N ALA A 84 -2.34 9.50 -1.37
CA ALA A 84 -2.19 10.94 -1.49
C ALA A 84 -3.29 11.52 -2.39
N PHE A 85 -3.85 12.66 -2.01
CA PHE A 85 -4.97 13.28 -2.72
C PHE A 85 -5.00 14.81 -2.54
N PHE A 86 -5.93 15.48 -3.21
CA PHE A 86 -6.37 16.82 -2.82
C PHE A 86 -7.89 16.94 -3.01
N ALA A 87 -8.56 17.65 -2.10
CA ALA A 87 -10.02 17.58 -1.97
C ALA A 87 -10.78 18.28 -3.12
N THR A 88 -10.10 19.15 -3.86
CA THR A 88 -10.67 19.92 -4.99
C THR A 88 -10.43 19.24 -6.35
N CYS A 89 -9.79 18.08 -6.38
CA CYS A 89 -9.58 17.32 -7.60
C CYS A 89 -10.92 17.00 -8.29
N PRO A 90 -11.10 17.38 -9.57
CA PRO A 90 -12.37 17.19 -10.26
C PRO A 90 -12.54 15.81 -10.91
N ALA A 91 -11.55 14.91 -10.83
CA ALA A 91 -11.63 13.59 -11.45
C ALA A 91 -11.10 12.45 -10.57
N GLU A 92 -9.81 12.13 -10.65
CA GLU A 92 -9.23 10.86 -10.23
C GLU A 92 -9.37 10.62 -8.72
N CYS A 93 -9.03 11.61 -7.89
CA CYS A 93 -9.13 11.50 -6.43
C CYS A 93 -10.57 11.21 -5.99
N GLY A 94 -11.58 11.84 -6.60
CA GLY A 94 -12.98 11.62 -6.25
C GLY A 94 -13.43 10.18 -6.52
N VAL A 95 -12.95 9.57 -7.60
CA VAL A 95 -13.21 8.15 -7.93
C VAL A 95 -12.53 7.24 -6.93
N LEU A 96 -11.23 7.46 -6.66
CA LEU A 96 -10.46 6.65 -5.73
C LEU A 96 -11.06 6.69 -4.31
N LEU A 97 -11.28 7.88 -3.77
CA LEU A 97 -11.71 8.04 -2.38
C LEU A 97 -13.14 7.53 -2.17
N ARG A 98 -14.01 7.58 -3.18
CA ARG A 98 -15.33 6.92 -3.11
C ARG A 98 -15.19 5.40 -3.06
N ARG A 99 -14.30 4.81 -3.88
CA ARG A 99 -14.03 3.37 -3.82
C ARG A 99 -13.44 2.96 -2.48
N LEU A 100 -12.56 3.77 -1.90
CA LEU A 100 -12.04 3.51 -0.57
C LEU A 100 -13.10 3.64 0.53
N ALA A 101 -14.09 4.54 0.37
CA ALA A 101 -15.24 4.59 1.26
C ALA A 101 -16.11 3.32 1.15
N ASP A 102 -16.29 2.77 -0.07
CA ASP A 102 -16.96 1.47 -0.25
C ASP A 102 -16.17 0.31 0.42
N VAL A 103 -14.84 0.35 0.34
CA VAL A 103 -13.96 -0.59 1.05
C VAL A 103 -14.11 -0.42 2.56
N GLN A 104 -14.17 0.81 3.06
CA GLN A 104 -14.41 1.10 4.48
C GLN A 104 -15.74 0.49 4.95
N ALA A 105 -16.81 0.62 4.17
CA ALA A 105 -18.10 0.00 4.46
C ALA A 105 -17.99 -1.53 4.51
N THR A 106 -17.30 -2.15 3.55
CA THR A 106 -17.06 -3.60 3.53
C THR A 106 -16.26 -4.07 4.75
N VAL A 107 -15.23 -3.31 5.14
CA VAL A 107 -14.43 -3.55 6.36
C VAL A 107 -15.31 -3.48 7.60
N ALA A 108 -16.24 -2.52 7.65
CA ALA A 108 -17.19 -2.40 8.76
C ALA A 108 -18.17 -3.59 8.83
N ASP A 109 -18.72 -4.01 7.69
CA ASP A 109 -19.61 -5.19 7.60
C ASP A 109 -18.92 -6.49 8.05
N ARG A 110 -17.59 -6.58 7.84
CA ARG A 110 -16.75 -7.70 8.32
C ARG A 110 -16.34 -7.58 9.79
N GLY A 111 -16.73 -6.50 10.48
CA GLY A 111 -16.38 -6.27 11.89
C GLY A 111 -14.93 -5.82 12.11
N LEU A 112 -14.23 -5.37 11.07
CA LEU A 112 -12.80 -5.05 11.08
C LEU A 112 -12.49 -3.56 11.31
N THR A 113 -13.49 -2.75 11.66
CA THR A 113 -13.36 -1.28 11.83
C THR A 113 -12.24 -0.89 12.80
N GLN A 114 -12.06 -1.65 13.89
CA GLN A 114 -11.03 -1.37 14.89
C GLN A 114 -9.65 -1.94 14.54
N SER A 115 -9.55 -2.70 13.45
CA SER A 115 -8.31 -3.35 13.00
C SER A 115 -7.73 -2.73 11.73
N ALA A 116 -8.51 -1.91 11.02
CA ALA A 116 -8.09 -1.27 9.78
C ALA A 116 -8.37 0.24 9.81
N VAL A 117 -7.45 1.04 9.27
CA VAL A 117 -7.51 2.51 9.23
C VAL A 117 -7.25 3.06 7.83
N PHE A 118 -7.94 4.13 7.45
CA PHE A 118 -7.79 4.82 6.17
C PHE A 118 -7.16 6.19 6.41
N LEU A 119 -6.02 6.45 5.77
CA LEU A 119 -5.17 7.61 5.97
C LEU A 119 -4.91 8.37 4.65
N PRO A 120 -5.93 9.03 4.06
CA PRO A 120 -5.70 9.90 2.91
C PRO A 120 -4.94 11.17 3.31
N ILE A 121 -3.77 11.38 2.70
CA ILE A 121 -2.86 12.51 2.95
C ILE A 121 -3.10 13.58 1.88
N THR A 122 -3.46 14.80 2.29
CA THR A 122 -3.58 15.90 1.32
C THR A 122 -2.22 16.43 0.91
N PHE A 123 -2.00 16.64 -0.39
CA PHE A 123 -0.85 17.40 -0.90
C PHE A 123 -1.18 18.87 -1.19
N ASP A 124 -2.39 19.33 -0.86
CA ASP A 124 -2.84 20.71 -1.04
C ASP A 124 -3.32 21.36 0.27
N PRO A 125 -2.43 21.50 1.26
CA PRO A 125 -2.82 21.98 2.57
C PRO A 125 -3.33 23.43 2.55
N GLU A 126 -3.07 24.22 1.51
CA GLU A 126 -3.58 25.60 1.39
C GLU A 126 -5.09 25.65 1.22
N ARG A 127 -5.68 24.72 0.45
CA ARG A 127 -7.14 24.65 0.20
C ARG A 127 -7.84 23.61 1.05
N ASP A 128 -7.15 22.55 1.45
CA ASP A 128 -7.73 21.41 2.16
C ASP A 128 -7.72 21.63 3.68
N ASP A 129 -8.45 22.64 4.14
CA ASP A 129 -8.67 22.86 5.58
C ASP A 129 -9.67 21.87 6.19
N ALA A 130 -9.90 21.96 7.49
CA ALA A 130 -10.82 21.05 8.19
C ALA A 130 -12.27 21.12 7.69
N ALA A 131 -12.73 22.27 7.16
CA ALA A 131 -14.07 22.39 6.61
C ALA A 131 -14.14 21.72 5.23
N ALA A 132 -13.18 22.02 4.34
CA ALA A 132 -13.06 21.40 3.03
C ALA A 132 -12.97 19.87 3.10
N LEU A 133 -12.21 19.35 4.07
CA LEU A 133 -12.05 17.90 4.29
C LEU A 133 -13.34 17.24 4.82
N ARG A 134 -14.09 17.89 5.72
CA ARG A 134 -15.42 17.39 6.13
C ARG A 134 -16.39 17.35 4.96
N ASP A 135 -16.36 18.37 4.11
CA ASP A 135 -17.24 18.44 2.95
C ASP A 135 -16.87 17.38 1.91
N HIS A 136 -15.57 17.16 1.72
CA HIS A 136 -15.06 16.09 0.86
C HIS A 136 -15.50 14.71 1.37
N ALA A 137 -15.36 14.43 2.67
CA ALA A 137 -15.82 13.18 3.28
C ALA A 137 -17.29 12.87 2.93
N ARG A 138 -18.16 13.87 3.06
CA ARG A 138 -19.59 13.75 2.70
C ARG A 138 -19.81 13.48 1.22
N ARG A 139 -19.02 14.09 0.32
CA ARG A 139 -19.13 13.87 -1.13
C ARG A 139 -18.71 12.46 -1.56
N VAL A 140 -17.66 11.92 -0.94
CA VAL A 140 -17.14 10.58 -1.28
C VAL A 140 -17.86 9.47 -0.52
N GLY A 141 -18.56 9.78 0.58
CA GLY A 141 -19.28 8.82 1.40
C GLY A 141 -18.43 8.17 2.50
N ALA A 142 -17.29 8.78 2.85
CA ALA A 142 -16.44 8.27 3.92
C ALA A 142 -17.09 8.48 5.30
N ASP A 143 -17.15 7.42 6.10
CA ASP A 143 -17.65 7.48 7.47
C ASP A 143 -16.54 7.90 8.43
N ILE A 144 -16.38 9.22 8.59
CA ILE A 144 -15.43 9.80 9.56
C ILE A 144 -15.88 9.61 11.02
N GLY A 145 -17.11 9.16 11.27
CA GLY A 145 -17.64 8.87 12.60
C GLY A 145 -17.24 7.50 13.14
N ALA A 146 -16.87 6.57 12.25
CA ALA A 146 -16.44 5.21 12.61
C ALA A 146 -15.08 5.14 13.36
N GLY A 147 -14.32 6.24 13.39
CA GLY A 147 -13.04 6.32 14.10
C GLY A 147 -11.88 5.61 13.41
N ASN A 148 -12.03 5.28 12.12
CA ASN A 148 -11.01 4.62 11.32
C ASN A 148 -10.74 5.29 9.97
N TRP A 149 -11.19 6.52 9.78
CA TRP A 149 -10.86 7.35 8.62
C TRP A 149 -10.31 8.70 9.08
N HIS A 150 -9.03 8.94 8.82
CA HIS A 150 -8.34 10.16 9.23
C HIS A 150 -7.70 10.81 8.01
N TYR A 151 -8.24 11.94 7.59
CA TYR A 151 -7.52 12.82 6.68
C TYR A 151 -6.25 13.32 7.37
N LEU A 152 -5.12 13.28 6.67
CA LEU A 152 -3.84 13.75 7.18
C LEU A 152 -3.40 14.99 6.39
N ARG A 153 -2.98 16.04 7.11
CA ARG A 153 -2.64 17.34 6.51
C ARG A 153 -1.23 17.78 6.91
N PRO A 154 -0.30 17.86 5.94
CA PRO A 154 0.96 18.58 6.10
C PRO A 154 0.72 20.07 6.44
N ASN A 155 1.65 20.70 7.15
CA ASN A 155 1.43 22.07 7.64
C ASN A 155 1.61 23.19 6.58
N SER A 156 2.16 22.87 5.42
CA SER A 156 2.51 23.82 4.35
C SER A 156 2.72 23.08 3.02
N PRO A 157 2.67 23.77 1.85
CA PRO A 157 3.01 23.18 0.56
C PRO A 157 4.40 22.52 0.54
N ALA A 158 5.41 23.18 1.10
CA ALA A 158 6.76 22.61 1.19
C ALA A 158 6.81 21.36 2.08
N ALA A 159 5.95 21.25 3.10
CA ALA A 159 5.82 20.02 3.88
C ALA A 159 5.06 18.93 3.12
N ALA A 160 4.09 19.30 2.28
CA ALA A 160 3.40 18.35 1.41
C ALA A 160 4.37 17.73 0.40
N GLU A 161 5.22 18.53 -0.25
CA GLU A 161 6.28 18.05 -1.15
C GLU A 161 7.22 17.07 -0.44
N ARG A 162 7.78 17.48 0.72
CA ARG A 162 8.65 16.60 1.52
C ARG A 162 7.99 15.30 1.95
N VAL A 163 6.69 15.31 2.23
CA VAL A 163 6.00 14.11 2.71
C VAL A 163 5.61 13.22 1.53
N VAL A 164 4.88 13.77 0.57
CA VAL A 164 4.21 12.99 -0.48
C VAL A 164 5.20 12.62 -1.59
N GLU A 165 6.08 13.54 -1.99
CA GLU A 165 7.06 13.29 -3.03
C GLU A 165 8.36 12.72 -2.46
N ASP A 166 9.06 13.43 -1.57
CA ASP A 166 10.39 13.00 -1.13
C ASP A 166 10.38 11.72 -0.27
N ARG A 167 9.36 11.56 0.58
CA ARG A 167 9.29 10.41 1.51
C ARG A 167 8.45 9.28 0.96
N LEU A 168 7.25 9.56 0.45
CA LEU A 168 6.37 8.52 -0.10
C LEU A 168 6.63 8.19 -1.58
N GLY A 169 7.39 9.03 -2.29
CA GLY A 169 7.71 8.78 -3.70
C GLY A 169 6.53 8.96 -4.66
N ILE A 170 5.46 9.61 -4.20
CA ILE A 170 4.27 9.89 -4.99
C ILE A 170 4.43 11.27 -5.60
N GLY A 171 4.92 11.32 -6.84
CA GLY A 171 5.13 12.58 -7.55
C GLY A 171 3.83 13.36 -7.76
N PHE A 172 3.88 14.67 -7.52
CA PHE A 172 2.81 15.59 -7.86
C PHE A 172 3.38 16.95 -8.27
N GLU A 173 2.73 17.62 -9.22
CA GLU A 173 3.18 18.91 -9.73
C GLU A 173 1.99 19.86 -9.81
N ARG A 174 2.18 21.09 -9.31
CA ARG A 174 1.17 22.15 -9.40
C ARG A 174 1.10 22.66 -10.83
N ASP A 175 -0.10 22.65 -11.40
CA ASP A 175 -0.38 23.16 -12.74
C ASP A 175 -1.28 24.41 -12.67
N THR A 176 -0.72 25.58 -13.00
CA THR A 176 -1.46 26.85 -13.07
C THR A 176 -2.03 27.15 -14.47
N SER A 177 -1.79 26.27 -15.44
CA SER A 177 -2.28 26.40 -16.82
C SER A 177 -3.61 25.67 -17.06
N SER A 178 -3.99 24.77 -16.16
CA SER A 178 -5.26 24.04 -16.19
C SER A 178 -6.44 24.92 -15.79
N ASP A 179 -7.50 24.89 -16.60
CA ASP A 179 -8.79 25.53 -16.30
C ASP A 179 -9.78 24.58 -15.59
N ARG A 180 -9.36 23.35 -15.23
CA ARG A 180 -10.22 22.35 -14.58
C ARG A 180 -10.65 22.78 -13.18
N VAL A 181 -9.79 23.52 -12.48
CA VAL A 181 -9.99 24.01 -11.12
C VAL A 181 -9.57 25.47 -11.07
N ALA A 182 -10.35 26.31 -10.38
CA ALA A 182 -9.98 27.70 -10.20
C ALA A 182 -8.64 27.85 -9.46
N GLY A 183 -7.74 28.65 -10.02
CA GLY A 183 -6.42 28.96 -9.45
C GLY A 183 -5.33 28.01 -9.93
N TYR A 184 -5.32 26.78 -9.41
CA TYR A 184 -4.36 25.75 -9.82
C TYR A 184 -4.93 24.35 -9.69
N ASP A 185 -4.43 23.45 -10.53
CA ASP A 185 -4.67 22.01 -10.51
C ASP A 185 -3.39 21.28 -10.09
N PHE A 186 -3.44 19.95 -10.07
CA PHE A 186 -2.26 19.11 -9.93
C PHE A 186 -2.26 17.95 -10.91
N VAL A 187 -1.09 17.66 -11.47
CA VAL A 187 -0.79 16.36 -12.06
C VAL A 187 -0.19 15.51 -10.94
N HIS A 188 -0.71 14.31 -10.69
CA HIS A 188 -0.21 13.47 -9.61
C HIS A 188 -0.28 11.98 -9.95
N ALA A 189 0.67 11.22 -9.41
CA ALA A 189 0.60 9.76 -9.43
C ALA A 189 -0.50 9.28 -8.47
N VAL A 190 -1.33 8.35 -8.93
CA VAL A 190 -2.38 7.73 -8.11
C VAL A 190 -1.86 6.40 -7.58
N VAL A 191 -1.47 6.39 -6.30
CA VAL A 191 -0.95 5.21 -5.59
C VAL A 191 -1.70 5.06 -4.27
N THR A 192 -2.09 3.83 -3.95
CA THR A 192 -2.66 3.44 -2.65
C THR A 192 -1.84 2.30 -2.07
N LEU A 193 -1.37 2.46 -0.85
CA LEU A 193 -0.56 1.49 -0.13
C LEU A 193 -1.42 0.76 0.91
N LEU A 194 -1.24 -0.56 1.01
CA LEU A 194 -1.69 -1.36 2.14
C LEU A 194 -0.48 -1.64 3.03
N VAL A 195 -0.54 -1.22 4.29
CA VAL A 195 0.55 -1.34 5.26
C VAL A 195 0.05 -2.15 6.44
N ASN A 196 0.82 -3.13 6.89
CA ASN A 196 0.49 -3.91 8.08
C ASN A 196 0.88 -3.16 9.38
N PRO A 197 0.43 -3.60 10.57
CA PRO A 197 0.78 -2.95 11.84
C PRO A 197 2.28 -2.92 12.15
N SER A 198 3.09 -3.79 11.53
CA SER A 198 4.56 -3.76 11.67
C SER A 198 5.21 -2.68 10.80
N GLY A 199 4.42 -1.85 10.09
CA GLY A 199 4.92 -0.80 9.22
C GLY A 199 5.49 -1.31 7.89
N ILE A 200 5.15 -2.53 7.47
CA ILE A 200 5.60 -3.10 6.19
C ILE A 200 4.51 -3.00 5.14
N VAL A 201 4.88 -2.61 3.92
CA VAL A 201 3.97 -2.52 2.78
C VAL A 201 3.66 -3.91 2.25
N GLU A 202 2.37 -4.26 2.28
CA GLU A 202 1.83 -5.53 1.78
C GLU A 202 1.38 -5.41 0.31
N ARG A 203 0.91 -4.23 -0.11
CA ARG A 203 0.46 -3.95 -1.49
C ARG A 203 0.70 -2.51 -1.89
N ALA A 204 0.95 -2.30 -3.17
CA ALA A 204 0.86 -0.99 -3.82
C ALA A 204 -0.10 -1.09 -5.01
N TYR A 205 -1.26 -0.45 -4.90
CA TYR A 205 -2.26 -0.36 -5.96
C TYR A 205 -2.06 0.93 -6.75
N ARG A 206 -2.14 0.86 -8.08
CA ARG A 206 -2.05 2.03 -8.97
C ARG A 206 -3.40 2.36 -9.61
N GLY A 207 -3.61 3.64 -9.83
CA GLY A 207 -4.80 4.17 -10.51
C GLY A 207 -5.99 4.37 -9.58
N GLU A 208 -6.95 5.14 -10.06
CA GLU A 208 -8.15 5.53 -9.30
C GLU A 208 -9.23 4.45 -9.29
N THR A 209 -9.21 3.54 -10.26
CA THR A 209 -10.19 2.46 -10.40
C THR A 209 -9.74 1.17 -9.71
N ILE A 210 -9.38 1.25 -8.43
CA ILE A 210 -9.02 0.08 -7.63
C ILE A 210 -10.18 -0.94 -7.57
N ASP A 211 -9.81 -2.23 -7.55
CA ASP A 211 -10.73 -3.33 -7.29
C ASP A 211 -11.04 -3.36 -5.78
N ARG A 212 -12.25 -2.92 -5.43
CA ARG A 212 -12.70 -2.79 -4.04
C ARG A 212 -12.72 -4.14 -3.31
N ASP A 213 -13.13 -5.19 -4.00
CA ASP A 213 -13.23 -6.53 -3.40
C ASP A 213 -11.84 -7.08 -3.11
N ARG A 214 -10.90 -6.87 -4.05
CA ARG A 214 -9.49 -7.20 -3.82
C ARG A 214 -8.92 -6.47 -2.61
N VAL A 215 -9.09 -5.14 -2.54
CA VAL A 215 -8.54 -4.35 -1.42
C VAL A 215 -9.16 -4.78 -0.08
N ALA A 216 -10.48 -5.00 -0.02
CA ALA A 216 -11.13 -5.47 1.20
C ALA A 216 -10.63 -6.86 1.64
N ASN A 217 -10.43 -7.79 0.68
CA ASN A 217 -9.91 -9.13 0.97
C ASN A 217 -8.45 -9.10 1.41
N ASP A 218 -7.62 -8.26 0.80
CA ASP A 218 -6.22 -8.07 1.20
C ASP A 218 -6.14 -7.49 2.64
N ILE A 219 -7.00 -6.50 2.99
CA ILE A 219 -7.10 -5.98 4.37
C ILE A 219 -7.46 -7.09 5.35
N GLU A 220 -8.50 -7.88 5.06
CA GLU A 220 -8.94 -8.97 5.93
C GLU A 220 -7.83 -10.01 6.15
N ALA A 221 -7.14 -10.40 5.08
CA ALA A 221 -6.03 -11.34 5.16
C ALA A 221 -4.89 -10.80 6.03
N VAL A 222 -4.49 -9.54 5.85
CA VAL A 222 -3.44 -8.90 6.67
C VAL A 222 -3.84 -8.80 8.13
N VAL A 223 -5.08 -8.40 8.43
CA VAL A 223 -5.59 -8.35 9.80
C VAL A 223 -5.57 -9.74 10.44
N ALA A 224 -6.02 -10.78 9.72
CA ALA A 224 -6.02 -12.15 10.24
C ALA A 224 -4.59 -12.68 10.48
N GLY A 225 -3.65 -12.37 9.59
CA GLY A 225 -2.25 -12.80 9.71
C GLY A 225 -1.46 -12.07 10.80
N THR A 226 -1.79 -10.82 11.11
CA THR A 226 -1.07 -10.01 12.11
C THR A 226 -1.65 -10.15 13.52
N SER A 227 -2.94 -10.48 13.65
CA SER A 227 -3.59 -10.74 14.94
C SER A 227 -3.03 -11.97 15.68
N GLY A 228 -2.35 -12.88 14.97
CA GLY A 228 -1.68 -14.04 15.56
C GLY A 228 -0.29 -13.75 16.12
N SER A 229 0.36 -12.65 15.71
CA SER A 229 1.76 -12.35 16.05
C SER A 229 1.92 -11.52 17.33
N THR A 230 0.85 -10.90 17.84
CA THR A 230 0.87 -10.07 19.06
C THR A 230 0.58 -10.85 20.35
N ALA A 231 0.38 -12.17 20.25
CA ALA A 231 0.02 -13.05 21.38
C ALA A 231 1.20 -13.88 21.94
N GLU A 232 2.45 -13.60 21.54
CA GLU A 232 3.65 -14.34 21.98
C GLU A 232 4.60 -13.50 22.85
#